data_AF-A0A2T2U464-F1
#
_entry.id   AF-A0A2T2U464-F1
#
_cell.length_a   1.000
_cell.length_b   1.000
_cell.length_c   1.000
_cell.angle_alpha   90.00
_cell.angle_beta   90.00
_cell.angle_gamma   90.00
#
_symmetry.space_group_name_H-M   'P 1'
#
loop_
_entity.id
_entity.type
_entity.pdbx_description
1 polymer ?
#
loop_
_entity_poly.entity_id
_entity_poly.type
_entity_poly.pdbx_seq_one_letter_code
_entity_poly.pdbx_strand_id
1 'polypeptide(L)' 'MTQIVSAVLLLGGTLFMLVAVVGMLRLPDIFMRMHAITKAGTLGVG' A
#
# COMPACT_ATOMS: atom_id res chain seq x y z
N MET A 1 2.02 15.20 20.68
CA MET A 1 0.75 14.66 20.13
C MET A 1 0.81 14.44 18.63
N THR A 2 1.38 15.35 17.85
CA THR A 2 1.57 15.20 16.39
C THR A 2 2.43 14.00 15.97
N GLN A 3 3.46 13.63 16.73
CA GLN A 3 4.35 12.50 16.40
C GLN A 3 3.67 11.12 16.44
N ILE A 4 2.66 10.96 17.30
CA ILE A 4 1.92 9.69 17.40
C ILE A 4 1.01 9.54 16.18
N VAL A 5 0.36 10.63 15.78
CA VAL A 5 -0.52 10.66 14.60
C VAL A 5 0.28 10.38 13.32
N SER A 6 1.44 11.00 13.15
CA SER A 6 2.30 10.73 11.99
C SER A 6 2.88 9.30 11.99
N ALA A 7 3.22 8.75 13.17
CA ALA A 7 3.67 7.36 13.28
C ALA A 7 2.56 6.37 12.88
N VAL A 8 1.31 6.61 13.28
CA VAL A 8 0.17 5.75 12.91
C VAL A 8 -0.12 5.84 11.42
N LEU A 9 -0.08 7.04 10.82
CA LEU A 9 -0.25 7.20 9.36
C LEU A 9 0.86 6.49 8.56
N LEU A 10 2.11 6.61 8.99
CA LEU A 10 3.25 5.93 8.36
C LEU A 10 3.14 4.39 8.45
N LEU A 11 2.74 3.87 9.61
CA LEU A 11 2.50 2.44 9.79
C LEU A 11 1.32 1.94 8.95
N GLY A 12 0.26 2.74 8.83
CA GLY A 12 -0.86 2.46 7.93
C GLY A 12 -0.41 2.37 6.47
N GLY A 13 0.30 3.39 5.99
CA GLY A 13 0.75 3.43 4.59
C GLY A 13 1.74 2.32 4.23
N THR A 14 2.63 1.97 5.16
CA THR A 14 3.57 0.84 4.98
C THR A 14 2.87 -0.52 4.92
N LEU A 15 1.82 -0.74 5.73
CA LEU A 15 0.99 -1.95 5.64
C LEU A 15 0.30 -2.08 4.27
N PHE A 16 -0.26 -0.98 3.75
CA PHE A 16 -0.88 -0.97 2.43
C PHE A 16 0.12 -1.28 1.31
N MET A 17 1.35 -0.75 1.39
CA MET A 17 2.43 -1.11 0.46
C MET A 17 2.80 -2.59 0.53
N LEU A 18 2.92 -3.15 1.74
CA LEU A 18 3.27 -4.56 1.94
C LEU A 18 2.23 -5.50 1.29
N VAL A 19 0.95 -5.22 1.50
CA VAL A 19 -0.16 -5.99 0.91
C VAL A 19 -0.14 -5.88 -0.62
N ALA A 20 0.17 -4.71 -1.17
CA ALA A 20 0.23 -4.51 -2.61
C ALA A 20 1.39 -5.26 -3.29
N VAL A 21 2.57 -5.28 -2.68
CA VAL A 21 3.71 -6.07 -3.17
C VAL A 21 3.38 -7.57 -3.15
N VAL A 22 2.76 -8.05 -2.07
CA VAL A 22 2.30 -9.45 -1.97
C VAL A 22 1.24 -9.76 -3.03
N GLY A 23 0.30 -8.85 -3.27
CA GLY A 23 -0.71 -8.97 -4.33
C GLY A 23 -0.10 -9.01 -5.72
N MET A 24 0.90 -8.17 -6.00
CA MET A 24 1.63 -8.19 -7.26
C MET A 24 2.37 -9.51 -7.53
N LEU A 25 3.00 -10.07 -6.49
CA LEU A 25 3.75 -11.31 -6.60
C LEU A 25 2.86 -12.55 -6.76
N ARG A 26 1.67 -12.55 -6.13
CA ARG A 26 0.73 -13.68 -6.21
C ARG A 26 -0.15 -13.65 -7.46
N LEU A 27 -0.41 -12.48 -8.04
CA LEU A 27 -1.30 -12.40 -9.20
C LEU A 27 -0.51 -12.53 -10.52
N PRO A 28 -0.90 -13.47 -11.41
CA PRO A 28 -0.24 -13.71 -12.69
C PRO A 28 -0.64 -12.69 -13.78
N ASP A 29 -1.73 -11.94 -13.60
CA ASP A 29 -2.30 -11.04 -14.61
C ASP A 29 -1.87 -9.57 -14.47
N ILE A 30 -1.47 -8.94 -15.58
CA ILE A 30 -0.95 -7.56 -15.66
C ILE A 30 -1.98 -6.53 -15.17
N PHE A 31 -3.26 -6.69 -15.53
CA PHE A 31 -4.33 -5.78 -15.09
C PHE A 31 -4.55 -5.83 -13.58
N MET A 32 -4.40 -7.02 -12.99
CA MET A 32 -4.60 -7.23 -11.57
C MET A 32 -3.41 -6.76 -10.73
N ARG A 33 -2.19 -6.77 -11.32
CA ARG A 33 -1.03 -6.06 -10.77
C ARG A 33 -1.23 -4.55 -10.77
N MET A 34 -1.73 -3.96 -11.86
CA MET A 34 -2.01 -2.53 -11.92
C MET A 34 -3.07 -2.09 -10.89
N HIS A 35 -4.12 -2.87 -10.67
CA HIS A 35 -5.16 -2.54 -9.70
C HIS A 35 -4.68 -2.68 -8.23
N ALA A 36 -3.74 -3.59 -7.97
CA ALA A 36 -3.08 -3.68 -6.67
C ALA A 36 -2.14 -2.48 -6.43
N ILE A 37 -1.40 -2.04 -7.45
CA ILE A 37 -0.49 -0.89 -7.37
C ILE A 37 -1.25 0.42 -7.14
N THR A 38 -2.38 0.66 -7.83
CA THR A 38 -3.13 1.91 -7.67
C THR A 38 -3.70 2.08 -6.26
N LYS A 39 -4.16 1.00 -5.61
CA LYS A 39 -4.61 1.02 -4.21
C LYS A 39 -3.46 1.31 -3.24
N ALA A 40 -2.26 0.82 -3.54
CA ALA A 40 -1.06 1.08 -2.74
C ALA A 40 -0.57 2.52 -2.88
N GLY A 41 -0.60 3.06 -4.10
CA GLY A 41 -0.12 4.41 -4.39
C GLY A 41 -0.98 5.48 -3.75
N THR A 42 -2.31 5.35 -3.81
CA THR A 42 -3.23 6.37 -3.28
C THR A 42 -3.42 6.29 -1.77
N LEU A 43 -3.41 5.09 -1.16
CA LEU A 43 -3.62 4.93 0.28
C LEU A 43 -2.30 4.82 1.08
N GLY A 44 -1.19 4.50 0.42
CA GLY A 44 0.12 4.30 1.05
C GLY A 44 1.07 5.49 0.95
N VAL A 45 0.96 6.30 -0.12
CA VAL A 45 1.84 7.46 -0.38
C VAL A 45 1.05 8.78 -0.40
N GLY A 46 -0.26 8.72 -0.72
CA GLY A 46 -1.16 9.87 -0.75
C GLY A 46 -1.47 10.47 0.61
#